data_AF-A0A138ADX9-F1
#
_entry.id   AF-A0A138ADX9-F1
#
_cell.length_a   1.000
_cell.length_b   1.000
_cell.length_c   1.000
_cell.angle_alpha   90.00
_cell.angle_beta   90.00
_cell.angle_gamma   90.00
#
_symmetry.space_group_name_H-M   'P 1'
#
loop_
_entity.id
_entity.type
_entity.pdbx_description
1 polymer ?
#
loop_
_entity_poly.entity_id
_entity_poly.type
_entity_poly.pdbx_seq_one_letter_code
_entity_poly.pdbx_strand_id
1 'polypeptide(L)' 'MRCTIRAMTDHPPFRYAIPDPALRAEIAFALRSGEATASELAAAHGISDATVRRYATEIDVDR' A
#
# COMPACT_ATOMS: atom_id res chain seq x y z
N MET A 1 -13.65 -20.82 -30.70
CA MET A 1 -14.53 -19.97 -29.87
C MET A 1 -14.79 -20.65 -28.55
N ARG A 2 -14.81 -19.88 -27.45
CA ARG A 2 -15.03 -20.27 -26.03
C ARG A 2 -13.75 -20.46 -25.23
N CYS A 3 -13.59 -19.93 -24.03
CA CYS A 3 -14.22 -18.80 -23.34
C CYS A 3 -13.25 -18.45 -22.21
N THR A 4 -12.98 -17.16 -22.08
CA THR A 4 -12.18 -16.51 -21.05
C THR A 4 -12.74 -16.72 -19.66
N ILE A 5 -11.95 -17.29 -18.74
CA ILE A 5 -12.13 -17.04 -17.31
C ILE A 5 -10.77 -16.60 -16.77
N ARG A 6 -10.52 -15.30 -16.94
CA ARG A 6 -9.50 -14.55 -16.21
C ARG A 6 -9.88 -14.68 -14.74
N ALA A 7 -9.13 -15.49 -14.00
CA ALA A 7 -9.24 -15.58 -12.55
C ALA A 7 -9.16 -14.13 -12.03
N MET A 8 -10.29 -13.61 -11.59
CA MET A 8 -10.31 -12.38 -10.81
C MET A 8 -9.61 -12.76 -9.51
N THR A 9 -8.41 -12.24 -9.31
CA THR A 9 -7.67 -12.36 -8.06
C THR A 9 -8.59 -11.77 -6.98
N ASP A 10 -9.24 -12.64 -6.22
CA ASP A 10 -10.08 -12.28 -5.09
C ASP A 10 -9.13 -11.79 -3.99
N HIS A 11 -8.65 -10.56 -4.14
CA HIS A 11 -8.01 -9.84 -3.06
C HIS A 11 -9.16 -9.21 -2.26
N PRO A 12 -9.46 -9.73 -1.06
CA PRO A 12 -10.36 -9.00 -0.17
C PRO A 12 -9.82 -7.56 -0.05
N PRO A 13 -10.70 -6.54 -0.05
CA PRO A 13 -10.25 -5.16 0.06
C PRO A 13 -9.45 -5.03 1.36
N PHE A 14 -8.14 -4.85 1.24
CA PHE A 14 -7.25 -4.75 2.40
C PHE A 14 -7.73 -3.60 3.28
N ARG A 15 -8.12 -3.91 4.53
CA ARG A 15 -8.34 -2.88 5.55
C ARG A 15 -7.02 -2.15 5.82
N TYR A 16 -5.91 -2.90 5.87
CA TYR A 16 -4.52 -2.45 5.80
C TYR A 16 -3.63 -3.64 5.41
N ALA A 17 -2.72 -3.50 4.44
CA ALA A 17 -1.79 -4.58 4.04
C ALA A 17 -0.77 -4.93 5.12
N ILE A 18 -0.45 -3.94 5.94
CA ILE A 18 0.39 -4.08 7.10
C ILE A 18 -0.51 -3.91 8.34
N PRO A 19 -0.62 -4.94 9.19
CA PRO A 19 -1.52 -4.90 10.34
C PRO A 19 -1.06 -3.89 11.39
N ASP A 20 0.26 -3.70 11.52
CA ASP A 20 0.85 -2.79 12.50
C ASP A 20 0.67 -1.31 12.10
N PRO A 21 -0.09 -0.51 12.88
CA PRO A 21 -0.29 0.90 12.59
C PRO A 21 0.99 1.74 12.70
N ALA A 22 1.94 1.36 13.57
CA ALA A 22 3.19 2.11 13.72
C ALA A 22 4.03 2.01 12.45
N LEU A 23 4.23 0.78 11.95
CA LEU A 23 4.94 0.55 10.70
C LEU A 23 4.27 1.23 9.49
N ARG A 24 2.93 1.30 9.44
CA ARG A 24 2.23 2.09 8.40
C ARG A 24 2.57 3.57 8.46
N ALA A 25 2.68 4.11 9.68
CA ALA A 25 3.06 5.51 9.89
C ALA A 25 4.51 5.78 9.50
N GLU A 26 5.42 4.87 9.79
CA GLU A 26 6.81 4.94 9.34
C GLU A 26 6.91 4.94 7.81
N ILE A 27 6.21 4.04 7.13
CA ILE A 27 6.18 3.97 5.66
C ILE A 27 5.61 5.26 5.04
N ALA A 28 4.52 5.77 5.60
CA ALA A 28 3.91 7.02 5.17
C ALA A 28 4.82 8.24 5.42
N PHE A 29 5.59 8.23 6.51
CA PHE A 29 6.57 9.27 6.81
C PHE A 29 7.72 9.22 5.82
N ALA A 30 8.33 8.05 5.60
CA ALA A 30 9.43 7.86 4.66
C ALA A 30 9.08 8.28 3.22
N LEU A 31 7.83 8.03 2.79
CA LEU A 31 7.35 8.50 1.50
C LEU A 31 7.23 10.04 1.43
N ARG A 32 6.79 10.68 2.52
CA ARG A 32 6.60 12.15 2.57
C ARG A 32 7.89 12.93 2.80
N SER A 33 8.82 12.38 3.58
CA SER A 33 10.15 12.95 3.77
C SER A 33 10.98 12.90 2.48
N GLY A 34 10.56 12.07 1.51
CA GLY A 34 11.30 11.83 0.27
C GLY A 34 12.53 10.94 0.49
N GLU A 35 12.63 10.27 1.65
CA GLU A 35 13.70 9.31 1.95
C GLU A 35 13.62 8.07 1.06
N ALA A 36 12.42 7.67 0.67
CA ALA A 36 12.19 6.55 -0.23
C ALA A 36 11.00 6.80 -1.15
N THR A 37 11.05 6.24 -2.36
CA THR A 37 9.93 6.27 -3.29
C THR A 37 8.87 5.23 -2.93
N ALA A 38 7.65 5.44 -3.43
CA ALA A 38 6.56 4.49 -3.22
C ALA A 38 6.89 3.08 -3.73
N SER A 39 7.69 2.98 -4.80
CA SER A 39 8.08 1.71 -5.41
C SER A 39 9.13 0.97 -4.57
N GLU A 40 10.08 1.70 -3.97
CA GLU A 40 11.07 1.12 -3.07
C GLU A 40 10.42 0.61 -1.78
N LEU A 41 9.52 1.39 -1.19
CA LEU A 41 8.75 1.00 -0.01
C LEU A 41 7.82 -0.19 -0.32
N ALA A 42 7.17 -0.18 -1.49
CA ALA A 42 6.35 -1.28 -1.95
C ALA A 42 7.15 -2.58 -2.05
N ALA A 43 8.34 -2.53 -2.69
CA ALA A 43 9.22 -3.68 -2.83
C ALA A 43 9.76 -4.17 -1.48
N ALA A 44 10.19 -3.26 -0.60
CA ALA A 44 10.75 -3.58 0.71
C ALA A 44 9.74 -4.29 1.63
N HIS A 45 8.46 -3.91 1.54
CA HIS A 45 7.40 -4.43 2.39
C HIS A 45 6.47 -5.45 1.70
N GLY A 46 6.73 -5.79 0.43
CA GLY A 46 5.90 -6.75 -0.32
C GLY A 46 4.47 -6.28 -0.55
N ILE A 47 4.26 -4.96 -0.65
CA ILE A 47 2.94 -4.35 -0.86
C ILE A 47 2.88 -3.60 -2.19
N SER A 48 1.71 -3.09 -2.57
CA SER A 48 1.56 -2.30 -3.80
C SER A 48 1.87 -0.83 -3.57
N ASP A 49 2.38 -0.13 -4.59
CA ASP A 49 2.57 1.33 -4.57
C ASP A 49 1.29 2.09 -4.19
N ALA A 50 0.14 1.60 -4.64
CA ALA A 50 -1.17 2.17 -4.31
C ALA A 50 -1.43 2.11 -2.80
N THR A 51 -1.04 1.01 -2.15
CA THR A 51 -1.14 0.85 -0.69
C THR A 51 -0.25 1.84 0.05
N VAL A 52 1.01 2.00 -0.39
CA VAL A 52 1.95 2.95 0.22
C VAL A 52 1.41 4.38 0.16
N ARG A 53 0.92 4.79 -1.01
CA ARG A 53 0.32 6.13 -1.20
C ARG A 53 -0.91 6.31 -0.32
N ARG A 54 -1.72 5.27 -0.14
CA ARG A 54 -2.92 5.32 0.70
C ARG A 54 -2.57 5.57 2.17
N TYR A 55 -1.52 4.94 2.69
CA TYR A 55 -1.04 5.20 4.06
C TYR A 55 -0.61 6.66 4.25
N ALA A 56 0.08 7.24 3.25
CA ALA A 56 0.45 8.64 3.29
C ALA A 56 -0.78 9.57 3.29
N THR A 57 -1.82 9.24 2.51
CA THR A 57 -3.08 10.00 2.50
C THR A 57 -3.87 9.86 3.79
N GLU A 58 -4.00 8.66 4.37
CA GLU A 58 -4.78 8.43 5.59
C GLU A 58 -4.22 9.18 6.80
N ILE A 59 -2.90 9.27 6.94
CA ILE A 59 -2.26 9.96 8.06
C ILE A 59 -2.29 11.48 7.91
N ASP A 60 -2.56 11.99 6.70
CA ASP A 60 -2.75 13.42 6.47
C ASP A 60 -4.09 13.92 7.03
N VAL A 61 -5.12 13.07 7.05
CA VAL A 61 -6.50 13.44 7.44
C VAL A 61 -6.68 13.46 8.97
N ASP A 62 -5.81 12.80 9.74
CA ASP A 62 -5.91 12.67 11.19
C ASP A 62 -5.14 13.76 11.98
N ARG A 63 -4.66 14.83 11.31
CA ARG A 63 -3.87 15.93 11.89
C ARG A 63 -4.65 17.24 11.95
#